data_AF-A0A956HNH4-F1
#
_entry.id   AF-A0A956HNH4-F1
#
_cell.length_a   1.000
_cell.length_b   1.000
_cell.length_c   1.000
_cell.angle_alpha   90.00
_cell.angle_beta   90.00
_cell.angle_gamma   90.00
#
_symmetry.space_group_name_H-M   'P 1'
#
loop_
_entity.id
_entity.type
_entity.pdbx_description
1 polymer ?
#
loop_
_entity_poly.entity_id
_entity_poly.type
_entity_poly.pdbx_seq_one_letter_code
_entity_poly.pdbx_strand_id
1 'polypeptide(L)'
;MSHVDGAAALAEVDAEIDAHDPARRSLAPEGGRARSLQALHAALTRDEPDPAIARALARGLRQLARAQLASFPQNLFWDLDGLAALTLVGARESPEPVAALAERFERMAALQELYGQDTSLRFRYVHDFTYGFDWAKWVRRDPAARAAIGPFDVAFLEALRRRGGELLALVEDDDVEYPQLAPGEDRNPFRFSREPADEERLHRSLARDGLIPVAGWRLDPRPDWRRDYARLREQRAALLAAEG
;
A
#
# COMPACT_ATOMS: atom_id res chain seq x y z
N MET A 1 3.50 22.65 -23.19
CA MET A 1 4.58 21.66 -23.02
C MET A 1 4.48 20.83 -21.72
N SER A 2 3.34 20.78 -21.00
CA SER A 2 3.33 20.31 -19.60
C SER A 2 2.62 18.97 -19.31
N HIS A 3 1.82 18.41 -20.22
CA HIS A 3 1.11 17.14 -19.99
C HIS A 3 1.81 15.92 -20.60
N VAL A 4 2.61 16.12 -21.65
CA VAL A 4 3.31 15.04 -22.37
C VAL A 4 4.42 14.43 -21.52
N ASP A 5 5.16 15.27 -20.76
CA ASP A 5 6.28 14.81 -19.92
C ASP A 5 5.82 13.93 -18.74
N GLY A 6 4.63 14.18 -18.18
CA GLY A 6 4.09 13.39 -17.08
C GLY A 6 3.63 12.00 -17.52
N ALA A 7 2.97 11.90 -18.68
CA ALA A 7 2.52 10.63 -19.22
C ALA A 7 3.70 9.76 -19.69
N ALA A 8 4.71 10.34 -20.34
CA ALA A 8 5.92 9.62 -20.73
C ALA A 8 6.66 9.07 -19.51
N ALA A 9 6.84 9.87 -18.47
CA ALA A 9 7.49 9.45 -17.23
C ALA A 9 6.74 8.32 -16.49
N LEU A 10 5.41 8.28 -16.56
CA LEU A 10 4.64 7.16 -16.00
C LEU A 10 4.77 5.88 -16.84
N ALA A 11 4.88 6.02 -18.17
CA ALA A 11 5.11 4.88 -19.07
C ALA A 11 6.42 4.16 -18.76
N GLU A 12 7.48 4.92 -18.47
CA GLU A 12 8.79 4.37 -18.10
C GLU A 12 8.67 3.49 -16.85
N VAL A 13 7.97 3.96 -15.83
CA VAL A 13 7.77 3.20 -14.59
C VAL A 13 6.82 2.01 -14.82
N ASP A 14 5.80 2.17 -15.65
CA ASP A 14 4.96 1.05 -16.06
C ASP A 14 5.79 -0.05 -16.75
N ALA A 15 6.77 0.32 -17.57
CA ALA A 15 7.69 -0.62 -18.19
C ALA A 15 8.65 -1.27 -17.18
N GLU A 16 9.13 -0.52 -16.18
CA GLU A 16 9.90 -1.06 -15.05
C GLU A 16 9.09 -2.12 -14.28
N ILE A 17 7.82 -1.83 -13.97
CA ILE A 17 6.91 -2.78 -13.31
C ILE A 17 6.68 -4.01 -14.20
N ASP A 18 6.45 -3.83 -15.50
CA ASP A 18 6.18 -4.97 -16.40
C ASP A 18 7.40 -5.85 -16.65
N ALA A 19 8.60 -5.27 -16.63
CA ALA A 19 9.85 -6.02 -16.68
C ALA A 19 10.05 -6.86 -15.40
N HIS A 20 9.57 -6.35 -14.26
CA HIS A 20 9.68 -7.00 -12.96
C HIS A 20 8.59 -8.07 -12.72
N ASP A 21 7.32 -7.72 -12.94
CA ASP A 21 6.15 -8.60 -12.89
C ASP A 21 5.30 -8.41 -14.15
N PRO A 22 5.54 -9.22 -15.20
CA PRO A 22 4.78 -9.15 -16.44
C PRO A 22 3.29 -9.42 -16.27
N ALA A 23 2.86 -10.09 -15.19
CA ALA A 23 1.45 -10.34 -14.93
C ALA A 23 0.78 -9.13 -14.28
N ARG A 24 1.55 -8.28 -13.57
CA ARG A 24 1.10 -7.10 -12.83
C ARG A 24 -0.20 -7.41 -12.09
N ARG A 25 -0.15 -8.38 -11.19
CA ARG A 25 -1.37 -8.99 -10.63
C ARG A 25 -2.18 -7.97 -9.82
N SER A 26 -3.48 -8.22 -9.77
CA SER A 26 -4.47 -7.46 -9.01
C SER A 26 -5.33 -8.42 -8.18
N LEU A 27 -5.82 -7.92 -7.04
CA LEU A 27 -6.85 -8.55 -6.22
C LEU A 27 -8.28 -8.26 -6.68
N ALA A 28 -8.47 -7.51 -7.78
CA ALA A 28 -9.78 -7.30 -8.38
C ALA A 28 -10.52 -8.64 -8.59
N PRO A 29 -11.71 -8.85 -8.01
CA PRO A 29 -12.46 -10.11 -8.11
C PRO A 29 -12.80 -10.51 -9.56
N GLU A 30 -13.03 -9.52 -10.42
CA GLU A 30 -13.28 -9.66 -11.86
C GLU A 30 -12.02 -10.05 -12.67
N GLY A 31 -10.85 -10.02 -12.04
CA GLY A 31 -9.61 -10.59 -12.52
C GLY A 31 -8.73 -9.68 -13.39
N GLY A 32 -7.43 -9.96 -13.31
CA GLY A 32 -6.55 -9.99 -14.49
C GLY A 32 -5.24 -9.25 -14.35
N ARG A 33 -5.29 -7.95 -14.07
CA ARG A 33 -4.11 -7.07 -14.07
C ARG A 33 -4.43 -5.76 -13.36
N ALA A 34 -3.51 -5.24 -12.56
CA ALA A 34 -3.66 -3.92 -11.97
C ALA A 34 -3.61 -2.85 -13.07
N ARG A 35 -4.31 -1.74 -12.85
CA ARG A 35 -4.30 -0.62 -13.79
C ARG A 35 -2.88 -0.06 -13.92
N SER A 36 -2.51 0.38 -15.12
CA SER A 36 -1.25 1.09 -15.31
C SER A 36 -1.22 2.45 -14.65
N LEU A 37 -0.03 2.92 -14.30
CA LEU A 37 0.15 4.25 -13.71
C LEU A 37 -0.34 5.33 -14.67
N GLN A 38 -0.08 5.17 -15.98
CA GLN A 38 -0.64 6.05 -17.02
C GLN A 38 -2.16 6.02 -17.03
N ALA A 39 -2.78 4.83 -17.03
CA ALA A 39 -4.23 4.70 -17.09
C ALA A 39 -4.90 5.17 -15.78
N LEU A 40 -4.25 4.96 -14.63
CA LEU A 40 -4.70 5.44 -13.33
C LEU A 40 -4.66 6.96 -13.25
N HIS A 41 -3.54 7.56 -13.65
CA HIS A 41 -3.40 9.00 -13.75
C HIS A 41 -4.49 9.60 -14.66
N ALA A 42 -4.63 9.07 -15.88
CA ALA A 42 -5.67 9.52 -16.82
C ALA A 42 -7.09 9.38 -16.27
N ALA A 43 -7.38 8.31 -15.51
CA ALA A 43 -8.69 8.11 -14.90
C ALA A 43 -8.97 9.12 -13.77
N LEU A 44 -7.98 9.42 -12.93
CA LEU A 44 -8.13 10.33 -11.79
C LEU A 44 -8.10 11.81 -12.18
N THR A 45 -7.47 12.16 -13.31
CA THR A 45 -7.31 13.56 -13.75
C THR A 45 -8.17 13.92 -14.95
N ARG A 46 -9.10 13.06 -15.39
CA ARG A 46 -9.97 13.32 -16.55
C ARG A 46 -10.69 14.65 -16.44
N ASP A 47 -11.26 14.91 -15.26
CA ASP A 47 -12.07 16.08 -14.94
C ASP A 47 -11.35 17.01 -13.94
N GLU A 48 -10.01 16.91 -13.84
CA GLU A 48 -9.22 17.76 -12.95
C GLU A 48 -8.94 19.12 -13.61
N PRO A 49 -9.52 20.22 -13.11
CA PRO A 49 -9.32 21.55 -13.68
C PRO A 49 -7.92 22.12 -13.42
N ASP A 50 -7.24 21.73 -12.33
CA ASP A 50 -5.91 22.24 -11.99
C ASP A 50 -4.81 21.32 -12.54
N PRO A 51 -4.08 21.73 -13.59
CA PRO A 51 -3.00 20.93 -14.16
C PRO A 51 -1.83 20.75 -13.18
N ALA A 52 -1.69 21.57 -12.14
CA ALA A 52 -0.69 21.39 -11.10
C ALA A 52 -0.99 20.16 -10.22
N ILE A 53 -2.26 19.91 -9.90
CA ILE A 53 -2.68 18.70 -9.18
C ILE A 53 -2.39 17.46 -10.04
N ALA A 54 -2.73 17.51 -11.33
CA ALA A 54 -2.45 16.40 -12.24
C ALA A 54 -0.94 16.10 -12.35
N ARG A 55 -0.08 17.12 -12.40
CA ARG A 55 1.39 16.94 -12.39
C ARG A 55 1.90 16.38 -11.07
N ALA A 56 1.40 16.88 -9.94
CA ALA A 56 1.78 16.41 -8.61
C ALA A 56 1.39 14.94 -8.41
N LEU A 57 0.20 14.53 -8.87
CA LEU A 57 -0.23 13.14 -8.86
C LEU A 57 0.71 12.24 -9.67
N ALA A 58 1.04 12.63 -10.91
CA ALA A 58 1.97 11.87 -11.73
C ALA A 58 3.35 11.71 -11.07
N ARG A 59 3.90 12.79 -10.49
CA ARG A 59 5.17 12.75 -9.77
C ARG A 59 5.10 11.81 -8.56
N GLY A 60 4.03 11.91 -7.77
CA GLY A 60 3.81 11.09 -6.58
C GLY A 60 3.65 9.61 -6.90
N LEU A 61 2.85 9.26 -7.91
CA LEU A 61 2.69 7.88 -8.40
C LEU A 61 4.01 7.26 -8.82
N ARG A 62 4.82 8.00 -9.59
CA ARG A 62 6.16 7.56 -10.00
C ARG A 62 7.06 7.30 -8.79
N GLN A 63 7.10 8.25 -7.85
CA GLN A 63 7.94 8.14 -6.66
C GLN A 63 7.55 6.91 -5.83
N LEU A 64 6.26 6.75 -5.55
CA LEU A 64 5.76 5.63 -4.75
C LEU A 64 5.98 4.28 -5.43
N ALA A 65 5.68 4.17 -6.73
CA ALA A 65 5.86 2.93 -7.47
C ALA A 65 7.33 2.48 -7.52
N ARG A 66 8.27 3.41 -7.73
CA ARG A 66 9.70 3.11 -7.68
C ARG A 66 10.17 2.73 -6.28
N ALA A 67 9.69 3.43 -5.25
CA ALA A 67 9.99 3.08 -3.87
C ALA A 67 9.48 1.66 -3.54
N GLN A 68 8.28 1.30 -4.00
CA GLN A 68 7.71 -0.03 -3.83
C GLN A 68 8.51 -1.11 -4.58
N LEU A 69 8.89 -0.86 -5.85
CA LEU A 69 9.75 -1.77 -6.64
C LEU A 69 11.08 -2.05 -5.94
N ALA A 70 11.74 -0.99 -5.45
CA ALA A 70 13.03 -1.11 -4.78
C ALA A 70 12.92 -1.78 -3.41
N SER A 71 11.87 -1.45 -2.64
CA SER A 71 11.72 -1.87 -1.25
C SER A 71 11.10 -3.27 -1.10
N PHE A 72 10.26 -3.69 -2.05
CA PHE A 72 9.51 -4.94 -2.02
C PHE A 72 9.59 -5.67 -3.37
N PRO A 73 10.76 -6.17 -3.79
CA PRO A 73 10.95 -6.83 -5.07
C PRO A 73 10.23 -8.18 -5.19
N GLN A 74 9.57 -8.64 -4.12
CA GLN A 74 8.76 -9.84 -4.14
C GLN A 74 7.27 -9.53 -4.02
N ASN A 75 6.90 -8.24 -4.04
CA ASN A 75 5.51 -7.81 -3.94
C ASN A 75 4.63 -8.43 -5.03
N LEU A 76 3.45 -8.92 -4.66
CA LEU A 76 2.62 -9.70 -5.58
C LEU A 76 1.64 -8.84 -6.37
N PHE A 77 1.12 -7.77 -5.77
CA PHE A 77 -0.02 -7.03 -6.31
C PHE A 77 0.28 -5.55 -6.48
N TRP A 78 -0.20 -4.98 -7.59
CA TRP A 78 0.10 -3.60 -8.00
C TRP A 78 -1.13 -2.67 -7.94
N ASP A 79 -2.05 -2.98 -7.03
CA ASP A 79 -3.32 -2.26 -6.84
C ASP A 79 -3.13 -0.90 -6.18
N LEU A 80 -2.85 0.12 -6.99
CA LEU A 80 -2.60 1.49 -6.52
C LEU A 80 -3.80 2.44 -6.65
N ASP A 81 -4.91 1.98 -7.25
CA ASP A 81 -6.09 2.80 -7.53
C ASP A 81 -6.65 3.48 -6.28
N GLY A 82 -6.93 2.67 -5.25
CA GLY A 82 -7.59 3.13 -4.05
C GLY A 82 -6.71 4.06 -3.24
N LEU A 83 -5.40 3.77 -3.18
CA LEU A 83 -4.41 4.62 -2.56
C LEU A 83 -4.33 5.98 -3.25
N ALA A 84 -4.18 5.99 -4.57
CA ALA A 84 -4.07 7.23 -5.35
C ALA A 84 -5.35 8.06 -5.25
N ALA A 85 -6.52 7.43 -5.34
CA ALA A 85 -7.81 8.10 -5.24
C ALA A 85 -8.01 8.75 -3.86
N LEU A 86 -7.79 8.01 -2.78
CA LEU A 86 -7.97 8.53 -1.42
C LEU A 86 -6.97 9.63 -1.09
N THR A 87 -5.72 9.48 -1.54
CA THR A 87 -4.68 10.51 -1.36
C THR A 87 -5.06 11.80 -2.09
N LEU A 88 -5.58 11.69 -3.32
CA LEU A 88 -6.04 12.84 -4.10
C LEU A 88 -7.25 13.53 -3.44
N VAL A 89 -8.25 12.77 -3.00
CA VAL A 89 -9.43 13.30 -2.29
C VAL A 89 -8.99 14.04 -1.03
N GLY A 90 -8.19 13.42 -0.17
CA GLY A 90 -7.71 14.06 1.06
C GLY A 90 -6.78 15.25 0.82
N ALA A 91 -6.09 15.32 -0.33
CA ALA A 91 -5.29 16.48 -0.70
C ALA A 91 -6.15 17.68 -1.10
N ARG A 92 -7.26 17.46 -1.80
CA ARG A 92 -8.19 18.53 -2.20
C ARG A 92 -8.88 19.21 -1.02
N GLU A 93 -8.97 18.55 0.12
CA GLU A 93 -9.50 19.14 1.36
C GLU A 93 -8.51 20.11 2.05
N SER A 94 -7.24 20.12 1.62
CA SER A 94 -6.21 21.02 2.13
C SER A 94 -6.31 22.42 1.50
N PRO A 95 -5.94 23.50 2.23
CA PRO A 95 -5.75 24.83 1.64
C PRO A 95 -4.71 24.86 0.51
N GLU A 96 -3.74 23.95 0.54
CA GLU A 96 -2.65 23.83 -0.44
C GLU A 96 -2.63 22.41 -1.04
N PRO A 97 -3.55 22.07 -1.98
CA PRO A 97 -3.73 20.70 -2.45
C PRO A 97 -2.50 20.08 -3.10
N VAL A 98 -1.76 20.86 -3.89
CA VAL A 98 -0.55 20.40 -4.59
C VAL A 98 0.54 20.00 -3.59
N ALA A 99 0.77 20.84 -2.57
CA ALA A 99 1.77 20.57 -1.54
C ALA A 99 1.35 19.38 -0.66
N ALA A 100 0.08 19.31 -0.26
CA ALA A 100 -0.45 18.22 0.53
C ALA A 100 -0.39 16.87 -0.21
N LEU A 101 -0.61 16.87 -1.53
CA LEU A 101 -0.48 15.67 -2.35
C LEU A 101 0.98 15.20 -2.42
N ALA A 102 1.90 16.12 -2.70
CA ALA A 102 3.33 15.82 -2.75
C ALA A 102 3.85 15.28 -1.40
N GLU A 103 3.49 15.93 -0.30
CA GLU A 103 3.88 15.51 1.05
C GLU A 103 3.40 14.09 1.38
N ARG A 104 2.12 13.77 1.09
CA ARG A 104 1.59 12.43 1.35
C ARG A 104 2.34 11.37 0.55
N PHE A 105 2.60 11.58 -0.74
CA PHE A 105 3.36 10.61 -1.55
C PHE A 105 4.81 10.46 -1.08
N GLU A 106 5.47 11.54 -0.69
CA GLU A 106 6.82 11.50 -0.13
C GLU A 106 6.86 10.67 1.15
N ARG A 107 5.91 10.89 2.06
CA ARG A 107 5.77 10.11 3.29
C ARG A 107 5.51 8.63 3.02
N MET A 108 4.62 8.32 2.07
CA MET A 108 4.33 6.94 1.70
C MET A 108 5.57 6.25 1.09
N ALA A 109 6.33 6.94 0.23
CA ALA A 109 7.57 6.41 -0.33
C ALA A 109 8.63 6.15 0.76
N ALA A 110 8.81 7.09 1.68
CA ALA A 110 9.72 6.90 2.82
C ALA A 110 9.29 5.74 3.74
N LEU A 111 7.98 5.47 3.86
CA LEU A 111 7.48 4.29 4.56
C LEU A 111 7.78 3.00 3.80
N GLN A 112 7.75 3.00 2.47
CA GLN A 112 8.18 1.82 1.70
C GLN A 112 9.63 1.47 2.03
N GLU A 113 10.51 2.48 1.97
CA GLU A 113 11.94 2.33 2.25
C GLU A 113 12.19 1.86 3.69
N LEU A 114 11.48 2.44 4.67
CA LEU A 114 11.63 2.09 6.09
C LEU A 114 11.26 0.63 6.39
N TYR A 115 10.17 0.13 5.80
CA TYR A 115 9.64 -1.21 6.07
C TYR A 115 10.18 -2.28 5.12
N GLY A 116 10.75 -1.89 3.99
CA GLY A 116 11.23 -2.78 2.95
C GLY A 116 12.54 -3.47 3.25
N GLN A 117 13.13 -4.05 2.20
CA GLN A 117 14.24 -4.99 2.32
C GLN A 117 15.57 -4.38 2.79
N ASP A 118 15.75 -3.07 2.62
CA ASP A 118 17.00 -2.37 2.89
C ASP A 118 17.20 -1.99 4.38
N THR A 119 16.22 -2.30 5.23
CA THR A 119 16.31 -2.11 6.68
C THR A 119 16.29 -3.45 7.42
N SER A 120 16.54 -3.42 8.73
CA SER A 120 16.41 -4.61 9.58
C SER A 120 14.95 -5.05 9.80
N LEU A 121 13.97 -4.24 9.39
CA LEU A 121 12.56 -4.63 9.38
C LEU A 121 12.30 -5.69 8.30
N ARG A 122 12.72 -5.43 7.06
CA ARG A 122 12.72 -6.38 5.94
C ARG A 122 11.41 -7.15 5.78
N PHE A 123 10.30 -6.42 5.63
CA PHE A 123 9.04 -7.04 5.28
C PHE A 123 9.01 -7.40 3.80
N ARG A 124 8.51 -8.60 3.48
CA ARG A 124 8.45 -9.14 2.11
C ARG A 124 7.43 -8.43 1.21
N TYR A 125 6.35 -7.92 1.79
CA TYR A 125 5.18 -7.41 1.07
C TYR A 125 4.64 -6.11 1.69
N VAL A 126 4.17 -5.18 0.85
CA VAL A 126 3.51 -3.92 1.26
C VAL A 126 2.00 -4.09 1.53
N HIS A 127 1.46 -5.30 1.36
CA HIS A 127 0.02 -5.56 1.33
C HIS A 127 -0.77 -4.97 2.52
N ASP A 128 -0.24 -5.02 3.74
CA ASP A 128 -0.94 -4.51 4.93
C ASP A 128 -1.15 -2.99 4.89
N PHE A 129 -0.20 -2.27 4.29
CA PHE A 129 -0.30 -0.84 4.03
C PHE A 129 -1.27 -0.56 2.87
N THR A 130 -1.04 -1.15 1.70
CA THR A 130 -1.84 -0.90 0.48
C THR A 130 -3.32 -1.21 0.68
N TYR A 131 -3.63 -2.30 1.37
CA TYR A 131 -4.99 -2.77 1.61
C TYR A 131 -5.58 -2.26 2.94
N GLY A 132 -4.87 -1.40 3.65
CA GLY A 132 -5.36 -0.69 4.83
C GLY A 132 -5.56 -1.56 6.08
N PHE A 133 -4.90 -2.71 6.18
CA PHE A 133 -4.92 -3.55 7.38
C PHE A 133 -4.29 -2.84 8.58
N ASP A 134 -3.14 -2.19 8.36
CA ASP A 134 -2.47 -1.41 9.41
C ASP A 134 -3.33 -0.24 9.87
N TRP A 135 -3.97 0.45 8.93
CA TRP A 135 -4.89 1.55 9.21
C TRP A 135 -6.10 1.09 10.02
N ALA A 136 -6.79 0.05 9.56
CA ALA A 136 -7.96 -0.46 10.26
C ALA A 136 -7.62 -0.90 11.69
N LYS A 137 -6.48 -1.58 11.89
CA LYS A 137 -5.98 -1.97 13.21
C LYS A 137 -5.66 -0.75 14.07
N TRP A 138 -5.04 0.28 13.51
CA TRP A 138 -4.68 1.50 14.22
C TRP A 138 -5.90 2.33 14.65
N VAL A 139 -6.89 2.49 13.79
CA VAL A 139 -8.15 3.18 14.13
C VAL A 139 -8.91 2.41 15.21
N ARG A 140 -9.02 1.08 15.09
CA ARG A 140 -9.74 0.24 16.08
C ARG A 140 -9.19 0.32 17.50
N ARG A 141 -7.91 0.62 17.68
CA ARG A 141 -7.28 0.78 19.00
C ARG A 141 -7.78 2.02 19.75
N ASP A 142 -8.23 3.04 19.03
CA ASP A 142 -8.79 4.27 19.61
C ASP A 142 -9.77 4.92 18.61
N PRO A 143 -10.98 4.36 18.45
CA PRO A 143 -11.92 4.83 17.45
C PRO A 143 -12.37 6.27 17.70
N ALA A 144 -12.49 6.68 18.97
CA ALA A 144 -12.95 8.01 19.35
C ALA A 144 -12.04 9.11 18.79
N ALA A 145 -10.72 8.90 18.82
CA ALA A 145 -9.76 9.88 18.28
C ALA A 145 -9.48 9.70 16.78
N ARG A 146 -9.69 8.51 16.22
CA ARG A 146 -9.11 8.14 14.90
C ARG A 146 -10.11 7.82 13.81
N ALA A 147 -11.41 7.70 14.12
CA ALA A 147 -12.43 7.27 13.15
C ALA A 147 -12.54 8.18 11.91
N ALA A 148 -12.16 9.46 12.04
CA ALA A 148 -12.19 10.43 10.95
C ALA A 148 -10.89 10.50 10.13
N ILE A 149 -9.86 9.74 10.50
CA ILE A 149 -8.55 9.78 9.85
C ILE A 149 -8.51 8.71 8.77
N GLY A 150 -8.24 9.08 7.53
CA GLY A 150 -8.14 8.18 6.39
C GLY A 150 -6.86 7.33 6.37
N PRO A 151 -6.83 6.25 5.56
CA PRO A 151 -5.71 5.31 5.47
C PRO A 151 -4.41 5.88 4.91
N PHE A 152 -4.46 7.07 4.30
CA PHE A 152 -3.28 7.73 3.73
C PHE A 152 -3.16 9.19 4.20
N ASP A 153 -3.84 9.54 5.28
CA ASP A 153 -3.70 10.86 5.91
C ASP A 153 -2.42 10.98 6.72
N VAL A 154 -1.87 12.20 6.76
CA VAL A 154 -0.60 12.53 7.41
C VAL A 154 -0.54 12.02 8.85
N ALA A 155 -1.63 12.14 9.61
CA ALA A 155 -1.70 11.67 10.99
C ALA A 155 -1.45 10.16 11.13
N PHE A 156 -1.99 9.36 10.21
CA PHE A 156 -1.74 7.92 10.19
C PHE A 156 -0.35 7.58 9.66
N LEU A 157 0.11 8.26 8.59
CA LEU A 157 1.46 8.04 8.03
C LEU A 157 2.56 8.34 9.08
N GLU A 158 2.38 9.39 9.89
CA GLU A 158 3.29 9.70 11.01
C GLU A 158 3.24 8.65 12.13
N ALA A 159 2.06 8.11 12.41
CA ALA A 159 1.92 7.02 13.38
C ALA A 159 2.67 5.76 12.90
N LEU A 160 2.59 5.43 11.61
CA LEU A 160 3.38 4.34 11.02
C LEU A 160 4.87 4.60 11.11
N ARG A 161 5.32 5.81 10.73
CA ARG A 161 6.75 6.16 10.78
C ARG A 161 7.32 6.01 12.19
N ARG A 162 6.59 6.49 13.20
CA ARG A 162 6.98 6.32 14.61
C ARG A 162 7.04 4.85 14.98
N ARG A 163 6.03 4.07 14.61
CA ARG A 163 6.01 2.63 14.87
C ARG A 163 7.18 1.91 14.20
N GLY A 164 7.55 2.28 12.98
CA GLY A 164 8.72 1.70 12.30
C GLY A 164 10.01 1.97 13.07
N GLY A 165 10.19 3.18 13.60
CA GLY A 165 11.32 3.51 14.48
C GLY A 165 11.34 2.69 15.78
N GLU A 166 10.18 2.51 16.42
CA GLU A 166 10.05 1.63 17.59
C GLU A 166 10.42 0.18 17.26
N LEU A 167 9.99 -0.33 16.11
CA LEU A 167 10.31 -1.68 15.68
C LEU A 167 11.81 -1.85 15.40
N LEU A 168 12.46 -0.85 14.79
CA LEU A 168 13.91 -0.89 14.58
C LEU A 168 14.68 -0.98 15.90
N ALA A 169 14.26 -0.22 16.92
CA ALA A 169 14.86 -0.29 18.25
C ALA A 169 14.68 -1.69 18.89
N LEU A 170 13.49 -2.29 18.76
CA LEU A 170 13.27 -3.67 19.24
C LEU A 170 14.16 -4.70 18.54
N VAL A 171 14.41 -4.52 17.24
CA VAL A 171 15.32 -5.37 16.47
C VAL A 171 16.77 -5.18 16.87
N GLU A 172 17.17 -3.93 17.16
CA GLU A 172 18.51 -3.64 17.67
C GLU A 172 18.75 -4.31 19.03
N ASP A 173 17.74 -4.33 19.89
CA ASP A 173 17.75 -4.98 21.21
C ASP A 173 17.59 -6.53 21.17
N ASP A 174 17.45 -7.12 19.97
CA ASP A 174 17.19 -8.55 19.75
C ASP A 174 15.99 -9.08 20.58
N ASP A 175 14.88 -8.33 20.55
CA ASP A 175 13.66 -8.65 21.27
C ASP A 175 13.06 -10.01 20.86
N VAL A 176 12.38 -10.69 21.79
CA VAL A 176 11.79 -12.02 21.56
C VAL A 176 10.74 -12.03 20.45
N GLU A 177 9.95 -10.98 20.31
CA GLU A 177 8.94 -10.84 19.25
C GLU A 177 9.57 -10.28 17.95
N TYR A 178 10.62 -9.48 18.08
CA TYR A 178 11.32 -8.85 16.96
C TYR A 178 12.83 -9.12 16.98
N PRO A 179 13.28 -10.37 16.80
CA PRO A 179 14.70 -10.67 16.83
C PRO A 179 15.42 -10.12 15.60
N GLN A 180 16.74 -10.12 15.64
CA GLN A 180 17.58 -9.93 14.46
C GLN A 180 17.39 -11.10 13.50
N LEU A 181 17.34 -10.80 12.20
CA LEU A 181 17.15 -11.79 11.14
C LEU A 181 18.49 -12.21 10.55
N ALA A 182 18.60 -13.47 10.13
CA ALA A 182 19.75 -13.89 9.35
C ALA A 182 19.76 -13.17 7.97
N PRO A 183 20.92 -13.11 7.30
CA PRO A 183 20.99 -12.59 5.94
C PRO A 183 20.04 -13.34 4.99
N GLY A 184 19.19 -12.61 4.26
CA GLY A 184 18.27 -13.17 3.28
C GLY A 184 16.93 -13.68 3.84
N GLU A 185 16.71 -13.64 5.15
CA GLU A 185 15.41 -13.97 5.75
C GLU A 185 14.49 -12.75 5.77
N ASP A 186 13.22 -12.93 5.42
CA ASP A 186 12.18 -11.90 5.53
C ASP A 186 11.44 -11.97 6.86
N ARG A 187 11.00 -10.82 7.37
CA ARG A 187 10.20 -10.78 8.60
C ARG A 187 8.78 -11.26 8.35
N ASN A 188 8.35 -12.25 9.13
CA ASN A 188 6.96 -12.72 9.14
C ASN A 188 6.33 -12.55 10.53
N PRO A 189 5.52 -11.50 10.76
CA PRO A 189 4.83 -11.29 12.03
C PRO A 189 3.57 -12.17 12.16
N PHE A 190 3.26 -13.00 11.15
CA PHE A 190 2.08 -13.83 11.13
C PHE A 190 2.42 -15.31 11.31
N ARG A 191 1.47 -16.06 11.87
CA ARG A 191 1.59 -17.50 12.06
C ARG A 191 1.31 -18.33 10.80
N PHE A 192 0.96 -17.69 9.69
CA PHE A 192 0.66 -18.35 8.41
C PHE A 192 1.83 -18.21 7.42
N SER A 193 1.91 -19.14 6.49
CA SER A 193 2.91 -19.14 5.41
C SER A 193 2.84 -17.85 4.59
N ARG A 194 3.99 -17.21 4.39
CA ARG A 194 4.14 -16.05 3.51
C ARG A 194 4.79 -16.43 2.19
N GLU A 195 4.70 -17.70 1.79
CA GLU A 195 5.13 -18.11 0.47
C GLU A 195 4.19 -17.53 -0.61
N PRO A 196 4.71 -17.14 -1.79
CA PRO A 196 3.95 -16.37 -2.77
C PRO A 196 2.59 -16.97 -3.13
N ALA A 197 2.51 -18.29 -3.28
CA ALA A 197 1.27 -18.98 -3.63
C ALA A 197 0.25 -18.98 -2.48
N ASP A 198 0.70 -19.09 -1.23
CA ASP A 198 -0.17 -19.05 -0.04
C ASP A 198 -0.66 -17.62 0.22
N GLU A 199 0.26 -16.65 0.12
CA GLU A 199 -0.05 -15.22 0.24
C GLU A 199 -1.07 -14.79 -0.81
N GLU A 200 -0.89 -15.22 -2.06
CA GLU A 200 -1.82 -14.96 -3.15
C GLU A 200 -3.19 -15.61 -2.89
N ARG A 201 -3.21 -16.90 -2.51
CA ARG A 201 -4.43 -17.64 -2.21
C ARG A 201 -5.23 -16.97 -1.09
N LEU A 202 -4.56 -16.57 -0.02
CA LEU A 202 -5.16 -15.85 1.10
C LEU A 202 -5.79 -14.53 0.65
N HIS A 203 -5.00 -13.66 0.01
CA HIS A 203 -5.47 -12.32 -0.34
C HIS A 203 -6.59 -12.33 -1.38
N ARG A 204 -6.52 -13.23 -2.38
CA ARG A 204 -7.64 -13.42 -3.33
C ARG A 204 -8.91 -13.89 -2.63
N SER A 205 -8.77 -14.79 -1.66
CA SER A 205 -9.91 -15.29 -0.89
C SER A 205 -10.52 -14.20 -0.01
N LEU A 206 -9.71 -13.34 0.62
CA LEU A 206 -10.17 -12.17 1.37
C LEU A 206 -10.86 -11.15 0.47
N ALA A 207 -10.27 -10.84 -0.69
CA ALA A 207 -10.83 -9.89 -1.65
C ALA A 207 -12.20 -10.33 -2.16
N ARG A 208 -12.35 -11.61 -2.52
CA ARG A 208 -13.62 -12.21 -2.97
C ARG A 208 -14.75 -11.99 -1.96
N ASP A 209 -14.45 -12.10 -0.68
CA ASP A 209 -15.46 -12.04 0.38
C ASP A 209 -15.57 -10.65 1.04
N GLY A 210 -14.97 -9.62 0.43
CA GLY A 210 -15.02 -8.25 0.94
C GLY A 210 -14.35 -8.11 2.31
N LEU A 211 -13.32 -8.91 2.59
CA LEU A 211 -12.56 -8.93 3.84
C LEU A 211 -11.25 -8.12 3.72
N ILE A 212 -11.24 -7.13 2.82
CA ILE A 212 -10.15 -6.19 2.62
C ILE A 212 -10.63 -4.80 3.07
N PRO A 213 -9.93 -4.12 4.01
CA PRO A 213 -10.33 -2.79 4.50
C PRO A 213 -10.42 -1.74 3.40
N VAL A 214 -9.44 -1.70 2.50
CA VAL A 214 -9.37 -0.78 1.36
C VAL A 214 -9.21 -1.59 0.09
N ALA A 215 -10.26 -1.60 -0.74
CA ALA A 215 -10.21 -2.22 -2.06
C ALA A 215 -9.25 -1.44 -2.98
N GLY A 216 -7.96 -1.79 -2.94
CA GLY A 216 -6.88 -1.07 -3.63
C GLY A 216 -7.03 -1.00 -5.15
N TRP A 217 -7.86 -1.85 -5.75
CA TRP A 217 -8.16 -1.92 -7.18
C TRP A 217 -9.35 -1.05 -7.61
N ARG A 218 -9.92 -0.24 -6.71
CA ARG A 218 -11.07 0.63 -7.01
C ARG A 218 -10.67 2.11 -6.97
N LEU A 219 -11.20 2.90 -7.91
CA LEU A 219 -11.04 4.37 -7.95
C LEU A 219 -11.91 5.13 -6.93
N ASP A 220 -12.96 4.49 -6.42
CA ASP A 220 -13.79 5.01 -5.32
C ASP A 220 -13.87 3.93 -4.24
N PRO A 221 -12.74 3.66 -3.55
CA PRO A 221 -12.74 2.71 -2.47
C PRO A 221 -13.58 3.28 -1.31
N ARG A 222 -14.18 2.38 -0.53
CA ARG A 222 -14.90 2.74 0.70
C ARG A 222 -14.15 2.12 1.89
N PRO A 223 -13.12 2.79 2.42
CA PRO A 223 -12.36 2.28 3.56
C PRO A 223 -13.29 1.94 4.73
N ASP A 224 -13.12 0.76 5.30
CA ASP A 224 -13.83 0.35 6.50
C ASP A 224 -12.84 -0.19 7.53
N TRP A 225 -12.86 0.38 8.74
CA TRP A 225 -12.05 -0.06 9.87
C TRP A 225 -12.87 -0.83 10.89
N ARG A 226 -14.21 -0.84 10.80
CA ARG A 226 -15.09 -1.29 11.89
C ARG A 226 -15.02 -2.78 12.16
N ARG A 227 -14.56 -3.57 11.19
CA ARG A 227 -14.45 -5.03 11.30
C ARG A 227 -13.10 -5.44 11.87
N ASP A 228 -13.05 -6.60 12.51
CA ASP A 228 -11.79 -7.17 13.01
C ASP A 228 -11.02 -7.89 11.90
N TYR A 229 -10.43 -7.10 10.99
CA TYR A 229 -9.73 -7.65 9.82
C TYR A 229 -8.54 -8.54 10.17
N ALA A 230 -7.87 -8.30 11.31
CA ALA A 230 -6.79 -9.17 11.78
C ALA A 230 -7.34 -10.57 12.10
N ARG A 231 -8.39 -10.65 12.91
CA ARG A 231 -9.04 -11.92 13.25
C ARG A 231 -9.66 -12.60 12.02
N LEU A 232 -10.32 -11.83 11.15
CA LEU A 232 -10.94 -12.35 9.93
C LEU A 232 -9.89 -12.94 8.98
N ARG A 233 -8.73 -12.30 8.86
CA ARG A 233 -7.59 -12.80 8.08
C ARG A 233 -7.02 -14.09 8.66
N GLU A 234 -6.81 -14.16 9.97
CA GLU A 234 -6.35 -15.38 10.65
C GLU A 234 -7.33 -16.54 10.47
N GLN A 235 -8.63 -16.30 10.64
CA GLN A 235 -9.68 -17.29 10.39
C GLN A 235 -9.65 -17.79 8.94
N ARG A 236 -9.48 -16.89 7.98
CA ARG A 236 -9.38 -17.27 6.57
C ARG A 236 -8.12 -18.10 6.28
N ALA A 237 -6.98 -17.71 6.85
CA ALA A 237 -5.74 -18.46 6.70
C ALA A 237 -5.87 -19.89 7.27
N ALA A 238 -6.50 -20.04 8.44
CA ALA A 238 -6.74 -21.35 9.05
C ALA A 238 -7.67 -22.24 8.20
N LEU A 239 -8.72 -21.68 7.61
CA LEU A 239 -9.62 -22.41 6.71
C LEU A 239 -8.87 -22.90 5.45
N LEU A 240 -8.09 -22.03 4.81
CA LEU A 240 -7.32 -22.38 3.62
C LEU A 240 -6.21 -23.40 3.88
N ALA A 241 -5.70 -23.46 5.11
CA ALA A 241 -4.73 -24.48 5.53
C ALA A 241 -5.38 -25.84 5.78
N ALA A 242 -6.68 -25.88 6.10
CA ALA A 242 -7.43 -27.12 6.28
C ALA A 242 -8.00 -27.69 4.96
N GLU A 243 -8.06 -26.88 3.90
CA GLU A 243 -8.54 -27.26 2.56
C GLU A 243 -7.43 -27.83 1.65
N GLY A 244 -6.16 -27.68 2.02
CA GLY A 244 -4.98 -28.18 1.29
C GLY A 244 -4.38 -29.43 1.94
#